data_AF-L8G0F3-F1
#
_entry.id   AF-L8G0F3-F1
#
_cell.length_a   1.000
_cell.length_b   1.000
_cell.length_c   1.000
_cell.angle_alpha   90.00
_cell.angle_beta   90.00
_cell.angle_gamma   90.00
#
_symmetry.space_group_name_H-M   'P 1'
#
loop_
_entity.id
_entity.type
_entity.pdbx_description
1 polymer ?
#
loop_
_entity_poly.entity_id
_entity_poly.type
_entity_poly.pdbx_seq_one_letter_code
_entity_poly.pdbx_strand_id
1 'polypeptide(L)'
;MGLTVQNFLRKPEQSSSGLRRDGQRCTVVTLHKDRKCRAQCPVTMFLGLAFADHAFEDINPRQLGYLKIDELTSHLPLKIKDSMLEVPVCRVYSKGAISPSKAITYNVLRNQANQLGQRLGYQAVLRPYNFRRGTANAIAGEVTAEEYTKLLNHTTKTSAEYYASDEVQVDSQNHFLQAAQEMGRLHKLRGMNFYKQSHAPSCLQHSENQKIINDPEYKCLEAIESEVLGEISQNVANKECVGSVLQKRLAGAISKRKNYYRRAYEKAYRKYRSDFFQEVGPREVQRQIQAMEGSERDLYF
;
A
#
# COMPACT_ATOMS: atom_id res chain seq x y z
N MET A 1 5.95 17.77 -8.17
CA MET A 1 4.93 16.85 -7.61
C MET A 1 5.00 15.53 -8.37
N GLY A 2 5.41 14.45 -7.70
CA GLY A 2 5.34 13.10 -8.26
C GLY A 2 4.09 12.42 -7.74
N LEU A 3 3.25 11.92 -8.64
CA LEU A 3 2.30 10.88 -8.26
C LEU A 3 3.03 9.54 -8.42
N THR A 4 3.11 8.79 -7.34
CA THR A 4 3.47 7.38 -7.40
C THR A 4 2.16 6.60 -7.49
N VAL A 5 1.87 6.03 -8.65
CA VAL A 5 0.77 5.07 -8.78
C VAL A 5 1.32 3.71 -8.34
N GLN A 6 1.08 3.34 -7.08
CA GLN A 6 1.31 1.97 -6.64
C GLN A 6 0.13 1.12 -7.12
N ASN A 7 0.38 0.22 -8.08
CA ASN A 7 -0.56 -0.83 -8.43
C ASN A 7 -0.69 -1.78 -7.24
N PHE A 8 -1.67 -1.57 -6.37
CA PHE A 8 -2.11 -2.60 -5.44
C PHE A 8 -2.95 -3.62 -6.20
N LEU A 9 -2.30 -4.55 -6.91
CA LEU A 9 -2.94 -5.82 -7.25
C LEU A 9 -3.04 -6.65 -5.96
N ARG A 10 -3.95 -6.27 -5.04
CA ARG A 10 -4.36 -7.14 -3.94
C ARG A 10 -5.40 -8.12 -4.48
N LYS A 11 -5.07 -9.41 -4.55
CA LYS A 11 -6.12 -10.44 -4.54
C LYS A 11 -6.83 -10.44 -3.19
N PRO A 12 -8.14 -10.77 -3.13
CA PRO A 12 -8.88 -10.81 -1.88
C PRO A 12 -8.37 -11.95 -0.98
N GLU A 13 -8.11 -11.64 0.29
CA GLU A 13 -7.76 -12.62 1.32
C GLU A 13 -8.98 -13.49 1.66
N GLN A 14 -8.76 -14.80 1.74
CA GLN A 14 -9.55 -15.67 2.63
C GLN A 14 -8.77 -15.90 3.94
N SER A 15 -9.56 -15.96 4.99
CA SER A 15 -9.29 -16.02 6.42
C SER A 15 -8.15 -16.91 6.94
N SER A 16 -7.57 -16.38 8.03
CA SER A 16 -7.18 -17.06 9.28
C SER A 16 -5.81 -17.73 9.41
N SER A 17 -5.21 -17.45 10.57
CA SER A 17 -4.05 -18.08 11.19
C SER A 17 -2.68 -17.74 10.58
N GLY A 18 -1.74 -17.40 11.46
CA GLY A 18 -0.45 -16.85 11.08
C GLY A 18 0.40 -17.83 10.30
N LEU A 19 0.67 -17.52 9.04
CA LEU A 19 1.87 -17.95 8.32
C LEU A 19 2.15 -16.94 7.20
N ARG A 20 3.37 -16.43 7.20
CA ARG A 20 3.99 -15.86 6.00
C ARG A 20 4.02 -16.94 4.92
N ARG A 21 3.07 -16.88 3.98
CA ARG A 21 3.18 -17.22 2.55
C ARG A 21 1.78 -17.40 1.96
N ASP A 22 1.24 -16.32 1.40
CA ASP A 22 0.79 -16.36 0.01
C ASP A 22 0.76 -14.93 -0.53
N GLY A 23 1.91 -14.48 -1.04
CA GLY A 23 2.11 -13.15 -1.57
C GLY A 23 3.06 -13.28 -2.72
N GLN A 24 2.52 -13.53 -3.91
CA GLN A 24 3.30 -13.38 -5.13
C GLN A 24 3.90 -11.98 -5.09
N ARG A 25 5.23 -11.89 -5.03
CA ARG A 25 5.91 -10.58 -4.99
C ARG A 25 5.42 -9.74 -6.15
N CYS A 26 4.85 -8.59 -5.83
CA CYS A 26 4.34 -7.69 -6.84
C CYS A 26 5.47 -6.75 -7.22
N THR A 27 5.98 -6.85 -8.45
CA THR A 27 6.96 -5.90 -8.96
C THR A 27 6.33 -4.51 -9.02
N VAL A 28 6.88 -3.57 -8.26
CA VAL A 28 6.43 -2.17 -8.25
C VAL A 28 7.30 -1.35 -9.19
N VAL A 29 6.68 -0.76 -10.21
CA VAL A 29 7.31 0.18 -11.14
C VAL A 29 6.79 1.57 -10.83
N THR A 30 7.68 2.50 -10.55
CA THR A 30 7.32 3.91 -10.35
C THR A 30 7.27 4.61 -11.70
N LEU A 31 6.17 5.31 -11.96
CA LEU A 31 6.06 6.28 -13.05
C LEU A 31 5.99 7.68 -12.46
N HIS A 32 6.44 8.67 -13.24
CA HIS A 32 6.41 10.06 -12.80
C HIS A 32 5.78 10.94 -13.87
N LYS A 33 5.17 12.04 -13.42
CA LYS A 33 4.61 13.02 -14.33
C LYS A 33 5.71 13.59 -15.23
N ASP A 34 5.59 13.34 -16.53
CA ASP A 34 6.37 14.05 -17.54
C ASP A 34 5.78 15.46 -17.69
N ARG A 35 6.61 16.46 -17.41
CA ARG A 35 6.24 17.88 -17.51
C ARG A 35 6.48 18.46 -18.91
N LYS A 36 7.30 17.79 -19.73
CA LYS A 36 7.63 18.22 -21.09
C LYS A 36 6.48 17.91 -22.04
N CYS A 37 5.94 16.69 -22.00
CA CYS A 37 4.84 16.29 -22.86
C CYS A 37 3.71 15.60 -22.07
N ARG A 38 2.65 16.35 -21.73
CA ARG A 38 1.50 15.78 -20.99
C ARG A 38 0.76 14.71 -21.78
N ALA A 39 0.72 14.83 -23.11
CA ALA A 39 0.03 13.86 -23.99
C ALA A 39 0.71 12.49 -24.03
N GLN A 40 2.03 12.44 -23.77
CA GLN A 40 2.80 11.19 -23.71
C GLN A 40 2.99 10.69 -22.27
N CYS A 41 2.50 11.44 -21.28
CA CYS A 41 2.69 11.13 -19.88
C CYS A 41 1.74 10.02 -19.40
N PRO A 42 2.23 8.83 -19.02
CA PRO A 42 1.36 7.74 -18.56
C PRO A 42 0.61 8.09 -17.28
N VAL A 43 1.19 8.89 -16.39
CA VAL A 43 0.52 9.39 -15.17
C VAL A 43 -0.66 10.30 -15.52
N THR A 44 -0.52 11.17 -16.52
CA THR A 44 -1.61 12.06 -16.95
C THR A 44 -2.73 11.26 -17.60
N MET A 45 -2.39 10.27 -18.42
CA MET A 45 -3.37 9.36 -19.04
C MET A 45 -4.13 8.56 -17.97
N PHE A 46 -3.43 7.97 -17.01
CA PHE A 46 -4.04 7.24 -15.90
C PHE A 46 -5.00 8.12 -15.10
N LEU A 47 -4.56 9.33 -14.71
CA LEU A 47 -5.41 10.25 -13.96
C LEU A 47 -6.65 10.66 -14.74
N GLY A 48 -6.52 10.93 -16.04
CA GLY A 48 -7.66 11.25 -16.91
C GLY A 48 -8.71 10.15 -16.91
N LEU A 49 -8.29 8.88 -17.07
CA LEU A 49 -9.18 7.71 -17.02
C LEU A 49 -9.81 7.54 -15.63
N ALA A 50 -9.01 7.60 -14.57
CA ALA A 50 -9.49 7.44 -13.20
C ALA A 50 -10.50 8.52 -12.80
N PHE A 51 -10.28 9.77 -13.20
CA PHE A 51 -11.24 10.85 -12.95
C PHE A 51 -12.51 10.74 -13.79
N ALA A 52 -12.41 10.29 -15.05
CA ALA A 52 -13.58 10.02 -15.88
C ALA A 52 -14.48 8.94 -15.28
N ASP A 53 -13.89 8.00 -14.53
CA ASP A 53 -14.59 6.94 -13.81
C ASP A 53 -14.96 7.31 -12.36
N HIS A 54 -14.72 8.55 -11.93
CA HIS A 54 -14.91 8.99 -10.53
C HIS A 54 -14.23 8.05 -9.52
N ALA A 55 -13.03 7.55 -9.86
CA ALA A 55 -12.38 6.47 -9.13
C ALA A 55 -11.86 6.88 -7.75
N PHE A 56 -11.55 8.16 -7.54
CA PHE A 56 -11.08 8.67 -6.27
C PHE A 56 -12.23 9.02 -5.33
N GLU A 57 -12.01 8.83 -4.03
CA GLU A 57 -13.02 9.07 -2.98
C GLU A 57 -13.25 10.57 -2.74
N ASP A 58 -12.17 11.31 -2.47
CA ASP A 58 -12.25 12.65 -1.89
C ASP A 58 -11.64 13.76 -2.77
N ILE A 59 -11.47 13.54 -4.08
CA ILE A 59 -10.81 14.53 -4.93
C ILE A 59 -11.36 14.61 -6.36
N ASN A 60 -11.45 15.85 -6.84
CA ASN A 60 -11.77 16.21 -8.23
C ASN A 60 -10.53 16.70 -8.99
N PRO A 61 -10.52 16.67 -10.34
CA PRO A 61 -9.36 17.05 -11.14
C PRO A 61 -8.80 18.45 -10.85
N ARG A 62 -9.69 19.43 -10.56
CA ARG A 62 -9.32 20.82 -10.29
C ARG A 62 -8.53 20.97 -8.98
N GLN A 63 -8.84 20.15 -7.98
CA GLN A 63 -8.24 20.20 -6.65
C GLN A 63 -6.80 19.66 -6.63
N LEU A 64 -6.41 18.84 -7.62
CA LEU A 64 -5.08 18.21 -7.67
C LEU A 64 -3.93 19.22 -7.65
N GLY A 65 -4.14 20.42 -8.23
CA GLY A 65 -3.12 21.48 -8.26
C GLY A 65 -2.90 22.17 -6.91
N TYR A 66 -3.87 22.07 -6.00
CA TYR A 66 -3.85 22.72 -4.69
C TYR A 66 -3.24 21.86 -3.60
N LEU A 67 -3.20 20.54 -3.83
CA LEU A 67 -2.59 19.61 -2.91
C LEU A 67 -1.09 19.93 -2.71
N LYS A 68 -0.66 19.93 -1.46
CA LYS A 68 0.72 20.10 -1.03
C LYS A 68 1.14 18.89 -0.22
N ILE A 69 2.39 18.48 -0.39
CA ILE A 69 3.01 17.48 0.46
C ILE A 69 3.56 18.25 1.66
N ASP A 70 3.09 17.92 2.86
CA ASP A 70 3.53 18.53 4.11
C ASP A 70 4.99 18.16 4.42
N GLU A 71 5.75 19.02 5.08
CA GLU A 71 7.15 18.79 5.45
C GLU A 71 7.33 17.57 6.37
N LEU A 72 6.30 17.27 7.18
CA LEU A 72 6.27 16.12 8.08
C LEU A 72 5.94 14.80 7.36
N THR A 73 5.51 14.86 6.10
CA THR A 73 5.07 13.70 5.30
C THR A 73 5.87 13.59 4.00
N SER A 74 6.38 12.41 3.68
CA SER A 74 7.13 12.22 2.43
C SER A 74 6.24 12.12 1.18
N HIS A 75 4.94 11.85 1.36
CA HIS A 75 3.96 11.65 0.31
C HIS A 75 2.53 11.90 0.80
N LEU A 76 1.62 12.12 -0.16
CA LEU A 76 0.18 12.27 0.06
C LEU A 76 -0.55 11.23 -0.78
N PRO A 77 -1.04 10.12 -0.19
CA PRO A 77 -1.71 9.08 -0.95
C PRO A 77 -3.15 9.51 -1.31
N LEU A 78 -3.56 9.24 -2.54
CA LEU A 78 -4.93 9.44 -3.01
C LEU A 78 -5.69 8.12 -2.92
N LYS A 79 -6.83 8.10 -2.22
CA LYS A 79 -7.62 6.88 -2.03
C LYS A 79 -8.54 6.63 -3.21
N ILE A 80 -8.46 5.41 -3.74
CA ILE A 80 -9.38 4.87 -4.74
C ILE A 80 -10.55 4.25 -3.98
N LYS A 81 -11.78 4.47 -4.47
CA LYS A 81 -12.99 3.88 -3.90
C LYS A 81 -12.91 2.36 -3.95
N ASP A 82 -13.41 1.69 -2.90
CA ASP A 82 -13.43 0.23 -2.84
C ASP A 82 -14.22 -0.39 -4.02
N SER A 83 -15.27 0.29 -4.48
CA SER A 83 -16.06 -0.11 -5.66
C SER A 83 -15.29 -0.11 -6.98
N MET A 84 -14.10 0.51 -7.01
CA MET A 84 -13.29 0.72 -8.21
C MET A 84 -12.05 -0.16 -8.25
N LEU A 85 -11.76 -0.93 -7.19
CA LEU A 85 -10.57 -1.79 -7.10
C LEU A 85 -10.55 -2.89 -8.16
N GLU A 86 -11.72 -3.42 -8.52
CA GLU A 86 -11.87 -4.49 -9.53
C GLU A 86 -12.24 -3.93 -10.92
N VAL A 87 -12.34 -2.61 -11.08
CA VAL A 87 -12.67 -1.99 -12.37
C VAL A 87 -11.40 -1.83 -13.19
N PRO A 88 -11.29 -2.47 -14.37
CA PRO A 88 -10.09 -2.34 -15.19
C PRO A 88 -9.92 -0.90 -15.71
N VAL A 89 -8.68 -0.39 -15.70
CA VAL A 89 -8.37 0.94 -16.25
C VAL A 89 -8.62 0.97 -17.77
N CYS A 90 -8.20 -0.07 -18.50
CA CYS A 90 -8.39 -0.19 -19.94
C CYS A 90 -9.52 -1.19 -20.25
N ARG A 91 -10.70 -0.70 -20.67
CA ARG A 91 -11.91 -1.51 -20.87
C ARG A 91 -12.30 -1.64 -22.34
N VAL A 92 -12.93 -2.77 -22.67
CA VAL A 92 -13.41 -3.05 -24.02
C VAL A 92 -14.48 -2.05 -24.42
N TYR A 93 -14.31 -1.45 -25.60
CA TYR A 93 -15.38 -0.71 -26.26
C TYR A 93 -16.17 -1.65 -27.17
N SER A 94 -17.49 -1.72 -26.98
CA SER A 94 -18.37 -2.55 -27.81
C SER A 94 -19.76 -1.95 -27.88
N LYS A 95 -20.40 -2.02 -29.06
CA LYS A 95 -21.79 -1.57 -29.27
C LYS A 95 -22.05 -0.11 -28.84
N GLY A 96 -21.12 0.80 -29.12
CA GLY A 96 -21.29 2.22 -28.82
C GLY A 96 -20.86 2.64 -27.41
N ALA A 97 -20.53 1.70 -26.52
CA ALA A 97 -20.22 2.00 -25.12
C ALA A 97 -18.96 1.29 -24.62
N ILE A 98 -18.34 1.88 -23.59
CA ILE A 98 -17.25 1.26 -22.83
C ILE A 98 -17.87 0.25 -21.86
N SER A 99 -17.37 -0.98 -21.85
CA SER A 99 -17.81 -2.02 -20.92
C SER A 99 -17.51 -1.61 -19.49
N PRO A 100 -18.42 -1.81 -18.52
CA PRO A 100 -18.20 -1.40 -17.13
C PRO A 100 -17.08 -2.20 -16.44
N SER A 101 -16.92 -3.49 -16.78
CA SER A 101 -16.04 -4.41 -16.04
C SER A 101 -15.09 -5.25 -16.91
N LYS A 102 -15.24 -5.24 -18.24
CA LYS A 102 -14.41 -6.10 -19.10
C LYS A 102 -13.14 -5.39 -19.53
N ALA A 103 -11.99 -5.90 -19.07
CA ALA A 103 -10.67 -5.44 -19.50
C ALA A 103 -10.44 -5.71 -20.99
N ILE A 104 -9.69 -4.84 -21.67
CA ILE A 104 -9.20 -5.09 -23.03
C ILE A 104 -8.37 -6.36 -23.04
N THR A 105 -8.68 -7.26 -23.99
CA THR A 105 -7.88 -8.47 -24.20
C THR A 105 -6.63 -8.17 -25.03
N TYR A 106 -5.61 -9.02 -24.89
CA TYR A 106 -4.39 -8.90 -25.69
C TYR A 106 -4.67 -8.88 -27.19
N ASN A 107 -5.63 -9.70 -27.67
CA ASN A 107 -5.99 -9.75 -29.09
C ASN A 107 -6.57 -8.43 -29.58
N VAL A 108 -7.43 -7.78 -28.78
CA VAL A 108 -7.98 -6.46 -29.11
C VAL A 108 -6.86 -5.43 -29.18
N LEU A 109 -5.99 -5.35 -28.16
CA LEU A 109 -4.87 -4.43 -28.13
C LEU A 109 -3.90 -4.66 -29.30
N ARG A 110 -3.61 -5.92 -29.62
CA ARG A 110 -2.75 -6.32 -30.75
C ARG A 110 -3.33 -5.86 -32.08
N ASN A 111 -4.63 -6.05 -32.30
CA ASN A 111 -5.29 -5.65 -33.54
C ASN A 111 -5.32 -4.12 -33.68
N GLN A 112 -5.60 -3.40 -32.60
CA GLN A 112 -5.54 -1.93 -32.57
C GLN A 112 -4.13 -1.41 -32.85
N ALA A 113 -3.10 -2.00 -32.25
CA ALA A 113 -1.70 -1.64 -32.50
C ALA A 113 -1.31 -1.89 -33.97
N ASN A 114 -1.73 -3.02 -34.56
CA ASN A 114 -1.47 -3.33 -35.96
C ASN A 114 -2.11 -2.29 -36.89
N GLN A 115 -3.39 -1.99 -36.69
CA GLN A 115 -4.10 -0.97 -37.46
C GLN A 115 -3.45 0.42 -37.32
N LEU A 116 -3.01 0.78 -36.12
CA LEU A 116 -2.27 2.01 -35.89
C LEU A 116 -0.96 2.01 -36.69
N GLY A 117 -0.19 0.92 -36.64
CA GLY A 117 1.07 0.81 -37.37
C GLY A 117 0.90 0.94 -38.89
N GLN A 118 -0.15 0.33 -39.45
CA GLN A 118 -0.49 0.48 -40.86
C GLN A 118 -0.80 1.93 -41.23
N ARG A 119 -1.61 2.64 -40.42
CA ARG A 119 -1.92 4.06 -40.64
C ARG A 119 -0.70 4.97 -40.50
N LEU A 120 0.27 4.59 -39.67
CA LEU A 120 1.53 5.30 -39.52
C LEU A 120 2.56 4.96 -40.61
N GLY A 121 2.24 4.02 -41.51
CA GLY A 121 3.12 3.63 -42.61
C GLY A 121 4.27 2.71 -42.19
N TYR A 122 4.17 2.00 -41.07
CA TYR A 122 5.21 1.03 -40.69
C TYR A 122 5.24 -0.16 -41.65
N GLN A 123 6.44 -0.47 -42.17
CA GLN A 123 6.67 -1.65 -43.00
C GLN A 123 6.41 -2.97 -42.24
N ALA A 124 6.75 -3.00 -40.96
CA ALA A 124 6.56 -4.15 -40.10
C ALA A 124 5.29 -4.03 -39.24
N VAL A 125 4.69 -5.18 -38.90
CA VAL A 125 3.51 -5.24 -38.04
C VAL A 125 3.85 -4.71 -36.64
N LEU A 126 3.19 -3.61 -36.25
CA LEU A 126 3.27 -3.09 -34.89
C LEU A 126 2.48 -3.98 -33.93
N ARG A 127 3.16 -4.53 -32.92
CA ARG A 127 2.59 -5.37 -31.87
C ARG A 127 2.87 -4.75 -30.50
N PRO A 128 2.03 -5.00 -29.48
CA PRO A 128 2.32 -4.58 -28.12
C PRO A 128 3.69 -5.07 -27.61
N TYR A 129 4.10 -6.26 -28.05
CA TYR A 129 5.42 -6.82 -27.76
C TYR A 129 6.60 -5.95 -28.24
N ASN A 130 6.43 -5.17 -29.31
CA ASN A 130 7.49 -4.27 -29.79
C ASN A 130 7.83 -3.19 -28.76
N PHE A 131 6.86 -2.67 -28.01
CA PHE A 131 7.12 -1.68 -26.94
C PHE A 131 7.90 -2.30 -25.78
N ARG A 132 7.52 -3.52 -25.37
CA ARG A 132 8.25 -4.27 -24.34
C ARG A 132 9.69 -4.56 -24.77
N ARG A 133 9.89 -4.98 -26.02
CA ARG A 133 11.23 -5.21 -26.58
C ARG A 133 12.04 -3.91 -26.72
N GLY A 134 11.41 -2.82 -27.12
CA GLY A 134 12.06 -1.50 -27.17
C GLY A 134 12.56 -1.06 -25.80
N THR A 135 11.73 -1.23 -24.76
CA THR A 135 12.12 -0.99 -23.37
C THR A 135 13.28 -1.89 -22.95
N ALA A 136 13.19 -3.19 -23.22
CA ALA A 136 14.25 -4.16 -22.91
C ALA A 136 15.59 -3.79 -23.56
N ASN A 137 15.58 -3.41 -24.84
CA ASN A 137 16.79 -2.99 -25.54
C ASN A 137 17.37 -1.68 -24.95
N ALA A 138 16.52 -0.74 -24.52
CA ALA A 138 16.96 0.55 -23.98
C ALA A 138 17.60 0.46 -22.59
N ILE A 139 17.35 -0.63 -21.86
CA ILE A 139 17.92 -0.88 -20.53
C ILE A 139 19.03 -1.96 -20.56
N ALA A 140 19.17 -2.69 -21.67
CA ALA A 140 20.14 -3.77 -21.77
C ALA A 140 21.57 -3.22 -21.69
N GLY A 141 22.36 -3.70 -20.72
CA GLY A 141 23.72 -3.23 -20.47
C GLY A 141 23.83 -1.99 -19.58
N GLU A 142 22.71 -1.27 -19.36
CA GLU A 142 22.63 -0.09 -18.51
C GLU A 142 22.27 -0.41 -17.04
N VAL A 143 21.68 -1.58 -16.81
CA VAL A 143 21.19 -2.03 -15.50
C VAL A 143 21.71 -3.42 -15.16
N THR A 144 21.67 -3.80 -13.89
CA THR A 144 22.07 -5.14 -13.47
C THR A 144 21.17 -6.22 -14.08
N ALA A 145 21.68 -7.44 -14.24
CA ALA A 145 20.88 -8.57 -14.75
C ALA A 145 19.65 -8.85 -13.87
N GLU A 146 19.76 -8.61 -12.56
CA GLU A 146 18.66 -8.73 -11.60
C GLU A 146 17.57 -7.67 -11.83
N GLU A 147 17.95 -6.40 -11.99
CA GLU A 147 17.01 -5.31 -12.28
C GLU A 147 16.35 -5.47 -13.64
N TYR A 148 17.10 -5.89 -14.66
CA TYR A 148 16.60 -6.19 -15.98
C TYR A 148 15.51 -7.28 -15.93
N THR A 149 15.85 -8.40 -15.28
CA THR A 149 14.95 -9.55 -15.09
C THR A 149 13.70 -9.13 -14.35
N LYS A 150 13.87 -8.38 -13.26
CA LYS A 150 12.78 -7.91 -12.41
C LYS A 150 11.84 -6.95 -13.14
N LEU A 151 12.38 -5.95 -13.86
CA LEU A 151 11.60 -4.98 -14.62
C LEU A 151 10.79 -5.66 -15.73
N LEU A 152 11.37 -6.66 -16.40
CA LEU A 152 10.66 -7.46 -17.40
C LEU A 152 9.77 -8.54 -16.78
N ASN A 153 9.71 -8.67 -15.45
CA ASN A 153 8.96 -9.71 -14.76
C ASN A 153 9.29 -11.12 -15.28
N HIS A 154 10.59 -11.37 -15.49
CA HIS A 154 11.11 -12.71 -15.77
C HIS A 154 11.43 -13.40 -14.44
N THR A 155 11.22 -14.72 -14.38
CA THR A 155 11.54 -15.50 -13.18
C THR A 155 12.99 -15.91 -13.22
N THR A 156 13.78 -15.44 -12.26
CA THR A 156 15.04 -16.11 -11.89
C THR A 156 14.79 -16.97 -10.64
N LYS A 157 15.74 -17.84 -10.30
CA LYS A 157 15.71 -18.64 -9.06
C LYS A 157 17.01 -18.40 -8.31
N THR A 158 17.28 -17.15 -7.93
CA THR A 158 18.51 -16.82 -7.19
C THR A 158 18.19 -16.47 -5.73
N SER A 159 19.12 -16.78 -4.83
CA SER A 159 19.00 -16.47 -3.40
C SER A 159 18.96 -14.96 -3.11
N ALA A 160 19.53 -14.14 -4.00
CA ALA A 160 19.49 -12.68 -3.96
C ALA A 160 18.06 -12.11 -3.98
N GLU A 161 17.11 -12.84 -4.57
CA GLU A 161 15.71 -12.43 -4.60
C GLU A 161 15.18 -12.20 -3.19
N TYR A 162 15.51 -13.02 -2.19
CA TYR A 162 14.97 -12.87 -0.83
C TYR A 162 15.25 -11.50 -0.20
N TYR A 163 16.33 -10.84 -0.62
CA TYR A 163 16.72 -9.52 -0.12
C TYR A 163 16.40 -8.36 -1.08
N ALA A 164 16.03 -8.69 -2.33
CA ALA A 164 15.60 -7.67 -3.28
C ALA A 164 14.28 -7.03 -2.81
N SER A 165 14.26 -5.70 -2.74
CA SER A 165 13.02 -4.90 -2.61
C SER A 165 12.06 -5.25 -3.74
N ASP A 166 10.75 -5.07 -3.56
CA ASP A 166 9.75 -5.23 -4.63
C ASP A 166 9.75 -4.05 -5.63
N GLU A 167 10.32 -2.91 -5.26
CA GLU A 167 10.43 -1.71 -6.11
C GLU A 167 11.62 -1.77 -7.06
N VAL A 168 11.36 -1.59 -8.36
CA VAL A 168 12.39 -1.58 -9.41
C VAL A 168 13.20 -0.28 -9.34
N GLN A 169 14.53 -0.40 -9.32
CA GLN A 169 15.46 0.74 -9.25
C GLN A 169 15.90 1.17 -10.67
N VAL A 170 14.96 1.22 -11.60
CA VAL A 170 15.23 1.60 -12.98
C VAL A 170 14.17 2.60 -13.39
N ASP A 171 14.62 3.77 -13.86
CA ASP A 171 13.72 4.76 -14.44
C ASP A 171 13.31 4.33 -15.86
N SER A 172 12.48 3.29 -15.92
CA SER A 172 12.02 2.68 -17.17
C SER A 172 11.34 3.69 -18.10
N GLN A 173 10.71 4.72 -17.54
CA GLN A 173 10.07 5.79 -18.30
C GLN A 173 11.11 6.63 -19.04
N ASN A 174 12.13 7.15 -18.36
CA ASN A 174 13.15 7.96 -19.03
C ASN A 174 14.06 7.11 -19.94
N HIS A 175 14.35 5.86 -19.59
CA HIS A 175 15.04 4.94 -20.51
C HIS A 175 14.27 4.73 -21.81
N PHE A 176 12.96 4.47 -21.73
CA PHE A 176 12.13 4.31 -22.92
C PHE A 176 12.09 5.58 -23.79
N LEU A 177 12.06 6.75 -23.14
CA LEU A 177 12.10 8.05 -23.81
C LEU A 177 13.52 8.49 -24.25
N GLN A 178 14.55 7.65 -24.04
CA GLN A 178 15.95 7.97 -24.31
C GLN A 178 16.42 9.28 -23.63
N ALA A 179 15.95 9.49 -22.41
CA ALA A 179 16.27 10.65 -21.58
C ALA A 179 17.13 10.23 -20.36
N ALA A 180 17.79 11.22 -19.75
CA ALA A 180 18.53 11.00 -18.50
C ALA A 180 17.59 10.51 -17.38
N GLN A 181 18.05 9.53 -16.61
CA GLN A 181 17.30 8.96 -15.50
C GLN A 181 17.14 9.95 -14.33
N GLU A 182 16.02 9.90 -13.63
CA GLU A 182 15.74 10.71 -12.43
C GLU A 182 15.89 9.88 -11.14
N MET A 183 17.07 9.30 -10.92
CA MET A 183 17.35 8.35 -9.84
C MET A 183 17.09 8.90 -8.44
N GLY A 184 17.31 10.20 -8.21
CA GLY A 184 17.08 10.83 -6.90
C GLY A 184 15.64 10.64 -6.39
N ARG A 185 14.65 10.61 -7.29
CA ARG A 185 13.25 10.34 -6.90
C ARG A 185 13.04 8.88 -6.57
N LEU A 186 13.59 7.97 -7.36
CA LEU A 186 13.49 6.53 -7.10
C LEU A 186 14.15 6.16 -5.76
N HIS A 187 15.31 6.73 -5.45
CA HIS A 187 15.96 6.53 -4.15
C HIS A 187 15.10 7.04 -2.99
N LYS A 188 14.45 8.19 -3.15
CA LYS A 188 13.54 8.73 -2.12
C LYS A 188 12.34 7.81 -1.87
N LEU A 189 11.74 7.26 -2.93
CA LEU A 189 10.56 6.38 -2.84
C LEU A 189 10.87 5.03 -2.17
N ARG A 190 12.05 4.46 -2.46
CA ARG A 190 12.46 3.16 -1.91
C ARG A 190 12.87 3.21 -0.44
N GLY A 191 13.29 4.37 0.05
CA GLY A 191 13.74 4.51 1.43
C GLY A 191 12.59 4.24 2.41
N MET A 192 12.84 3.55 3.52
CA MET A 192 11.82 3.38 4.57
C MET A 192 11.26 4.72 5.08
N ASN A 193 12.06 5.79 4.99
CA ASN A 193 11.65 7.16 5.30
C ASN A 193 10.50 7.68 4.42
N PHE A 194 10.29 7.10 3.24
CA PHE A 194 9.13 7.40 2.40
C PHE A 194 7.81 7.05 3.10
N TYR A 195 7.79 5.91 3.77
CA TYR A 195 6.62 5.38 4.47
C TYR A 195 6.47 5.91 5.91
N LYS A 196 7.40 6.77 6.35
CA LYS A 196 7.38 7.34 7.69
C LYS A 196 6.28 8.40 7.79
N GLN A 197 5.44 8.25 8.82
CA GLN A 197 4.53 9.28 9.30
C GLN A 197 4.96 9.65 10.72
N SER A 198 5.46 10.88 10.90
CA SER A 198 6.07 11.31 12.18
C SER A 198 5.08 11.30 13.35
N HIS A 199 3.79 11.44 13.07
CA HIS A 199 2.71 11.44 14.05
C HIS A 199 1.99 10.08 14.18
N ALA A 200 2.57 9.00 13.64
CA ALA A 200 1.99 7.67 13.76
C ALA A 200 1.98 7.19 15.23
N PRO A 201 0.87 6.61 15.71
CA PRO A 201 0.72 6.23 17.11
C PRO A 201 1.71 5.14 17.52
N SER A 202 2.51 5.38 18.57
CA SER A 202 3.49 4.43 19.11
C SER A 202 2.92 3.45 20.13
N CYS A 203 1.73 3.74 20.66
CA CYS A 203 1.00 2.92 21.60
C CYS A 203 -0.50 2.93 21.27
N LEU A 204 -1.22 1.96 21.85
CA LEU A 204 -2.67 1.90 21.74
C LEU A 204 -3.31 3.05 22.53
N GLN A 205 -4.35 3.68 21.99
CA GLN A 205 -5.10 4.70 22.71
C GLN A 205 -5.72 4.11 24.00
N HIS A 206 -5.84 4.91 25.05
CA HIS A 206 -6.37 4.47 26.35
C HIS A 206 -7.74 3.79 26.23
N SER A 207 -8.66 4.37 25.45
CA SER A 207 -10.01 3.82 25.22
C SER A 207 -9.98 2.42 24.59
N GLU A 208 -9.11 2.19 23.60
CA GLU A 208 -8.93 0.87 22.99
C GLU A 208 -8.26 -0.11 23.97
N ASN A 209 -7.35 0.36 24.81
CA ASN A 209 -6.71 -0.49 25.82
C ASN A 209 -7.69 -0.93 26.91
N GLN A 210 -8.62 -0.04 27.28
CA GLN A 210 -9.69 -0.35 28.21
C GLN A 210 -10.59 -1.48 27.70
N LYS A 211 -10.77 -1.63 26.38
CA LYS A 211 -11.53 -2.76 25.83
C LYS A 211 -10.87 -4.11 26.11
N ILE A 212 -9.53 -4.15 26.12
CA ILE A 212 -8.76 -5.37 26.43
C ILE A 212 -8.85 -5.69 27.93
N ILE A 213 -8.70 -4.67 28.78
CA ILE A 213 -8.81 -4.83 30.24
C ILE A 213 -10.23 -5.25 30.61
N ASN A 214 -11.24 -4.76 29.88
CA ASN A 214 -12.63 -5.12 30.10
C ASN A 214 -13.05 -6.46 29.49
N ASP A 215 -12.16 -7.13 28.76
CA ASP A 215 -12.47 -8.43 28.13
C ASP A 215 -12.81 -9.48 29.22
N PRO A 216 -13.92 -10.22 29.08
CA PRO A 216 -14.30 -11.25 30.03
C PRO A 216 -13.21 -12.30 30.29
N GLU A 217 -12.43 -12.67 29.27
CA GLU A 217 -11.34 -13.63 29.40
C GLU A 217 -10.17 -13.03 30.19
N TYR A 218 -9.85 -11.75 29.97
CA TYR A 218 -8.84 -11.04 30.77
C TYR A 218 -9.25 -10.96 32.24
N LYS A 219 -10.50 -10.57 32.52
CA LYS A 219 -11.04 -10.50 33.89
C LYS A 219 -11.06 -11.86 34.58
N CYS A 220 -11.39 -12.92 33.86
CA CYS A 220 -11.33 -14.29 34.39
C CYS A 220 -9.90 -14.67 34.79
N LEU A 221 -8.90 -14.37 33.95
CA LEU A 221 -7.49 -14.61 34.27
C LEU A 221 -6.99 -13.76 35.46
N GLU A 222 -7.48 -12.53 35.59
CA GLU A 222 -7.19 -11.65 36.73
C GLU A 222 -7.83 -12.16 38.03
N ALA A 223 -9.05 -12.70 37.96
CA ALA A 223 -9.72 -13.34 39.09
C ALA A 223 -8.95 -14.59 39.56
N ILE A 224 -8.50 -15.44 38.63
CA ILE A 224 -7.67 -16.63 38.94
C ILE A 224 -6.35 -16.23 39.59
N GLU A 225 -5.69 -15.17 39.09
CA GLU A 225 -4.47 -14.63 39.72
C GLU A 225 -4.74 -14.15 41.15
N SER A 226 -5.85 -13.43 41.35
CA SER A 226 -6.26 -12.90 42.66
C SER A 226 -6.62 -14.01 43.65
N GLU A 227 -7.29 -15.08 43.19
CA GLU A 227 -7.63 -16.26 43.99
C GLU A 227 -6.35 -16.96 44.51
N VAL A 228 -5.39 -17.23 43.62
CA VAL A 228 -4.13 -17.87 43.99
C VAL A 228 -3.29 -16.98 44.91
N LEU A 229 -3.32 -15.66 44.71
CA LEU A 229 -2.69 -14.72 45.64
C LEU A 229 -3.37 -14.77 47.02
N GLY A 230 -4.70 -14.86 47.07
CA GLY A 230 -5.47 -15.03 48.31
C GLY A 230 -5.08 -16.30 49.07
N GLU A 231 -4.95 -17.43 48.37
CA GLU A 231 -4.47 -18.70 48.95
C GLU A 231 -3.06 -18.55 49.57
N ILE A 232 -2.14 -17.86 48.87
CA ILE A 232 -0.79 -17.59 49.40
C ILE A 232 -0.87 -16.73 50.66
N SER A 233 -1.64 -15.65 50.63
CA SER A 233 -1.81 -14.77 51.78
C SER A 233 -2.36 -15.50 53.00
N GLN A 234 -3.32 -16.42 52.81
CA GLN A 234 -3.87 -17.25 53.89
C GLN A 234 -2.82 -18.20 54.48
N ASN A 235 -2.06 -18.91 53.65
CA ASN A 235 -1.01 -19.82 54.13
C ASN A 235 0.08 -19.06 54.91
N VAL A 236 0.46 -17.88 54.43
CA VAL A 236 1.41 -17.00 55.14
C VAL A 236 0.84 -16.54 56.49
N ALA A 237 -0.44 -16.16 56.54
CA ALA A 237 -1.11 -15.78 57.80
C ALA A 237 -1.18 -16.94 58.80
N ASN A 238 -1.39 -18.16 58.31
CA ASN A 238 -1.43 -19.40 59.10
C ASN A 238 -0.02 -19.90 59.50
N LYS A 239 1.06 -19.19 59.13
CA LYS A 239 2.47 -19.59 59.32
C LYS A 239 2.83 -20.93 58.65
N GLU A 240 2.09 -21.31 57.61
CA GLU A 240 2.36 -22.50 56.81
C GLU A 240 3.43 -22.20 55.75
N CYS A 241 4.27 -23.21 55.44
CA CYS A 241 5.25 -23.09 54.37
C CYS A 241 4.54 -23.06 53.01
N VAL A 242 4.74 -22.00 52.23
CA VAL A 242 4.18 -21.90 50.88
C VAL A 242 4.82 -22.96 49.98
N GLY A 243 4.07 -24.02 49.68
CA GLY A 243 4.56 -25.13 48.87
C GLY A 243 4.98 -24.72 47.46
N SER A 244 5.97 -25.43 46.90
CA SER A 244 6.50 -25.19 45.55
C SER A 244 5.44 -25.30 44.44
N VAL A 245 4.40 -26.09 44.67
CA VAL A 245 3.25 -26.25 43.76
C VAL A 245 2.43 -24.95 43.67
N LEU A 246 2.18 -24.29 44.81
CA LEU A 246 1.37 -23.09 44.87
C LEU A 246 2.10 -21.89 44.22
N GLN A 247 3.42 -21.79 44.44
CA GLN A 247 4.27 -20.82 43.75
C GLN A 247 4.26 -21.03 42.21
N LYS A 248 4.32 -22.29 41.75
CA LYS A 248 4.20 -22.61 40.31
C LYS A 248 2.82 -22.24 39.76
N ARG A 249 1.74 -22.43 40.54
CA ARG A 249 0.37 -22.06 40.16
C ARG A 249 0.24 -20.53 39.99
N LEU A 250 0.80 -19.75 40.91
CA LEU A 250 0.84 -18.28 40.80
C LEU A 250 1.62 -17.84 39.56
N ALA A 251 2.83 -18.39 39.36
CA ALA A 251 3.64 -18.08 38.19
C ALA A 251 2.91 -18.42 36.88
N GLY A 252 2.17 -19.54 36.86
CA GLY A 252 1.32 -19.94 35.75
C GLY A 252 0.16 -18.97 35.49
N ALA A 253 -0.55 -18.53 36.54
CA ALA A 253 -1.66 -17.58 36.43
C ALA A 253 -1.19 -16.22 35.88
N ILE A 254 -0.13 -15.66 36.47
CA ILE A 254 0.51 -14.42 36.00
C ILE A 254 0.94 -14.55 34.54
N SER A 255 1.57 -15.66 34.18
CA SER A 255 2.03 -15.91 32.80
C SER A 255 0.88 -15.98 31.81
N LYS A 256 -0.23 -16.63 32.18
CA LYS A 256 -1.43 -16.70 31.32
C LYS A 256 -2.04 -15.31 31.11
N ARG A 257 -2.26 -14.54 32.18
CA ARG A 257 -2.81 -13.17 32.07
C ARG A 257 -1.91 -12.25 31.25
N LYS A 258 -0.60 -12.23 31.52
CA LYS A 258 0.37 -11.43 30.75
C LYS A 258 0.41 -11.83 29.28
N ASN A 259 0.40 -13.12 28.97
CA ASN A 259 0.40 -13.60 27.58
C ASN A 259 -0.89 -13.26 26.84
N TYR A 260 -2.04 -13.37 27.52
CA TYR A 260 -3.32 -12.95 26.97
C TYR A 260 -3.28 -11.46 26.61
N TYR A 261 -2.95 -10.60 27.58
CA TYR A 261 -2.88 -9.15 27.36
C TYR A 261 -1.93 -8.80 26.23
N ARG A 262 -0.72 -9.38 26.20
CA ARG A 262 0.25 -9.14 25.14
C ARG A 262 -0.31 -9.48 23.75
N ARG A 263 -0.95 -10.64 23.59
CA ARG A 263 -1.53 -11.05 22.31
C ARG A 263 -2.70 -10.15 21.89
N ALA A 264 -3.59 -9.84 22.82
CA ALA A 264 -4.72 -8.95 22.57
C ALA A 264 -4.25 -7.54 22.21
N TYR A 265 -3.29 -7.00 22.96
CA TYR A 265 -2.67 -5.70 22.70
C TYR A 265 -1.95 -5.67 21.36
N GLU A 266 -1.10 -6.65 21.06
CA GLU A 266 -0.39 -6.71 19.77
C GLU A 266 -1.39 -6.75 18.59
N LYS A 267 -2.47 -7.53 18.71
CA LYS A 267 -3.52 -7.61 17.69
C LYS A 267 -4.25 -6.29 17.52
N ALA A 268 -4.70 -5.68 18.62
CA ALA A 268 -5.40 -4.41 18.62
C ALA A 268 -4.51 -3.27 18.09
N TYR A 269 -3.25 -3.22 18.53
CA TYR A 269 -2.28 -2.21 18.13
C TYR A 269 -1.93 -2.32 16.64
N ARG A 270 -1.74 -3.54 16.11
CA ARG A 270 -1.52 -3.74 14.67
C ARG A 270 -2.71 -3.23 13.86
N LYS A 271 -3.94 -3.52 14.28
CA LYS A 271 -5.15 -3.03 13.60
C LYS A 271 -5.24 -1.51 13.69
N TYR A 272 -5.16 -0.95 14.89
CA TYR A 272 -5.22 0.50 15.13
C TYR A 272 -4.18 1.27 14.30
N ARG A 273 -2.95 0.76 14.24
CA ARG A 273 -1.88 1.35 13.44
C ARG A 273 -2.13 1.18 11.93
N SER A 274 -2.66 0.04 11.49
CA SER A 274 -3.07 -0.16 10.09
C SER A 274 -4.16 0.83 9.67
N ASP A 275 -5.21 0.97 10.47
CA ASP A 275 -6.33 1.88 10.22
C ASP A 275 -5.83 3.33 10.16
N PHE A 276 -4.92 3.72 11.07
CA PHE A 276 -4.26 5.02 11.01
C PHE A 276 -3.56 5.28 9.67
N PHE A 277 -2.76 4.34 9.15
CA PHE A 277 -2.04 4.53 7.89
C PHE A 277 -2.96 4.52 6.66
N GLN A 278 -4.12 3.87 6.73
CA GLN A 278 -5.13 3.93 5.67
C GLN A 278 -5.84 5.29 5.63
N GLU A 279 -6.04 5.89 6.80
CA GLU A 279 -6.88 7.08 6.97
C GLU A 279 -6.10 8.40 6.95
N VAL A 280 -4.82 8.40 7.34
CA VAL A 280 -4.01 9.63 7.49
C VAL A 280 -3.93 10.44 6.19
N GLY A 281 -3.71 9.78 5.06
CA GLY A 281 -3.58 10.45 3.78
C GLY A 281 -4.90 11.02 3.24
N PRO A 282 -5.98 10.23 3.18
CA PRO A 282 -7.30 10.72 2.78
C PRO A 282 -7.78 11.89 3.65
N ARG A 283 -7.61 11.80 4.97
CA ARG A 283 -7.94 12.89 5.90
C ARG A 283 -7.14 14.15 5.58
N GLU A 284 -5.87 14.00 5.25
CA GLU A 284 -5.01 15.11 4.87
C GLU A 284 -5.46 15.78 3.56
N VAL A 285 -5.78 14.97 2.54
CA VAL A 285 -6.35 15.46 1.27
C VAL A 285 -7.62 16.26 1.53
N GLN A 286 -8.54 15.71 2.32
CA GLN A 286 -9.82 16.34 2.63
C GLN A 286 -9.64 17.64 3.40
N ARG A 287 -8.72 17.67 4.38
CA ARG A 287 -8.38 18.89 5.14
C ARG A 287 -7.88 20.00 4.22
N GLN A 288 -7.00 19.69 3.26
CA GLN A 288 -6.48 20.69 2.32
C GLN A 288 -7.56 21.21 1.35
N ILE A 289 -8.46 20.33 0.91
CA ILE A 289 -9.60 20.70 0.06
C ILE A 289 -10.58 21.62 0.80
N GLN A 290 -10.94 21.29 2.05
CA GLN A 290 -11.82 22.13 2.86
C GLN A 290 -11.22 23.51 3.12
N ALA A 291 -9.91 23.59 3.36
CA ALA A 291 -9.22 24.87 3.52
C ALA A 291 -9.29 25.73 2.25
N MET A 292 -9.17 25.12 1.07
CA MET A 292 -9.33 25.80 -0.22
C MET A 292 -10.77 26.34 -0.38
N GLU A 293 -11.78 25.51 -0.17
CA GLU A 293 -13.21 25.88 -0.32
C GLU A 293 -13.70 26.86 0.75
N GLY A 294 -13.04 26.92 1.90
CA GLY A 294 -13.24 27.96 2.91
C GLY A 294 -12.66 29.30 2.47
N SER A 295 -11.42 29.29 1.96
CA SER A 295 -10.74 30.51 1.51
C SER A 295 -11.39 31.19 0.30
N GLU A 296 -12.07 30.43 -0.57
CA GLU A 296 -12.85 31.00 -1.69
C GLU A 296 -14.12 31.72 -1.22
N ARG A 297 -14.67 31.40 -0.05
CA ARG A 297 -15.88 32.05 0.50
C ARG A 297 -15.58 33.40 1.16
N ASP A 298 -14.37 33.57 1.70
CA ASP A 298 -13.95 34.82 2.36
C ASP A 298 -13.48 35.90 1.36
N LEU A 299 -13.42 35.59 0.06
CA LEU A 299 -13.05 36.54 -1.01
C LEU A 299 -14.27 37.25 -1.64
N TYR A 300 -15.48 36.94 -1.20
CA TYR A 300 -16.74 37.54 -1.69
C TYR A 300 -17.51 38.33 -0.62
N PHE A 301 -16.86 38.72 0.47
CA PHE A 301 -17.39 39.62 1.49
C PHE A 301 -16.50 40.85 1.66
#